data_AF-A0A954B3R6-F1
#
_entry.id   AF-A0A954B3R6-F1
#
_cell.length_a   1.000
_cell.length_b   1.000
_cell.length_c   1.000
_cell.angle_alpha   90.00
_cell.angle_beta   90.00
_cell.angle_gamma   90.00
#
_symmetry.space_group_name_H-M   'P 1'
#
loop_
_entity.id
_entity.type
_entity.pdbx_description
1 polymer ?
#
loop_
_entity_poly.entity_id
_entity_poly.type
_entity_poly.pdbx_seq_one_letter_code
_entity_poly.pdbx_strand_id
1 'polypeptide(L)' 'RELLTYMIEDPRMISSCAHLLFIAKNLERIGDHGTNIAEYIHFLVTGEEITAQRPRADAAE' A
#
# COMPACT_ATOMS: atom_id res chain seq x y z
N ARG A 1 -10.69 8.34 0.83
CA ARG A 1 -11.95 8.87 0.24
C ARG A 1 -11.89 10.38 0.00
N GLU A 2 -11.06 11.13 0.71
CA GLU A 2 -11.00 12.60 0.68
C GLU A 2 -10.53 13.19 -0.66
N LEU A 3 -9.53 12.59 -1.33
CA LEU A 3 -9.03 13.12 -2.62
C LEU A 3 -10.10 13.18 -3.72
N LEU A 4 -10.99 12.19 -3.79
CA LEU A 4 -12.09 12.19 -4.76
C LEU A 4 -13.10 13.29 -4.44
N THR A 5 -13.35 13.56 -3.17
CA THR A 5 -14.20 14.68 -2.75
C THR A 5 -13.59 16.01 -3.20
N TYR A 6 -12.29 16.24 -3.00
CA TYR A 6 -11.62 17.46 -3.46
C TYR A 6 -11.65 17.63 -4.98
N MET A 7 -11.54 16.52 -5.74
CA MET A 7 -11.67 16.54 -7.20
C MET A 7 -13.08 16.88 -7.67
N ILE A 8 -14.12 16.47 -6.93
CA ILE A 8 -15.53 16.75 -7.23
C ILE A 8 -15.88 18.19 -6.85
N GLU A 9 -15.37 18.70 -5.72
CA GLU A 9 -15.60 20.06 -5.24
C GLU A 9 -14.92 21.12 -6.13
N ASP A 10 -13.70 20.86 -6.62
CA ASP A 10 -13.01 21.73 -7.57
C ASP A 10 -12.27 20.92 -8.66
N PRO A 11 -12.79 20.89 -9.90
CA PRO A 11 -12.16 20.17 -11.01
C PRO A 11 -10.72 20.61 -11.33
N ARG A 12 -10.29 21.81 -10.93
CA ARG A 12 -8.89 22.27 -11.11
C ARG A 12 -7.92 21.46 -10.26
N MET A 13 -8.39 20.84 -9.18
CA MET A 13 -7.59 20.02 -8.27
C MET A 13 -7.30 18.61 -8.80
N ILE A 14 -7.93 18.20 -9.92
CA ILE A 14 -7.79 16.84 -10.47
C ILE A 14 -6.34 16.47 -10.74
N SER A 15 -5.56 17.35 -11.38
CA SER A 15 -4.16 17.05 -11.72
C SER A 15 -3.30 16.85 -10.46
N SER A 16 -3.40 17.75 -9.49
CA SER A 16 -2.65 17.65 -8.23
C SER A 16 -3.06 16.42 -7.43
N CYS A 17 -4.36 16.14 -7.31
CA CYS A 17 -4.85 14.97 -6.60
C CYS A 17 -4.47 13.66 -7.32
N ALA A 18 -4.39 13.65 -8.65
CA ALA A 18 -3.89 12.50 -9.42
C ALA A 18 -2.41 12.22 -9.12
N HIS A 19 -1.55 13.25 -9.04
CA HIS A 19 -0.16 13.07 -8.61
C HIS A 19 -0.06 12.48 -7.20
N LEU A 20 -0.90 12.93 -6.26
CA LEU A 20 -0.95 12.35 -4.91
C LEU A 20 -1.37 10.88 -4.92
N LEU A 21 -2.34 10.50 -5.75
CA LEU A 21 -2.72 9.09 -5.93
C LEU A 21 -1.56 8.25 -6.50
N PHE A 22 -0.81 8.77 -7.46
CA PHE A 22 0.38 8.08 -7.97
C PHE A 22 1.45 7.92 -6.88
N ILE A 23 1.70 8.95 -6.08
CA ILE A 23 2.64 8.87 -4.96
C ILE A 23 2.19 7.79 -3.97
N ALA A 24 0.93 7.81 -3.54
CA ALA A 24 0.38 6.81 -2.62
C ALA A 24 0.50 5.39 -3.17
N LYS A 25 0.20 5.19 -4.46
CA LYS A 25 0.38 3.89 -5.13
C LYS A 25 1.83 3.43 -5.16
N ASN A 26 2.79 4.34 -5.38
CA ASN A 26 4.20 3.97 -5.36
C ASN A 26 4.65 3.58 -3.94
N LEU A 27 4.16 4.27 -2.91
CA LEU A 27 4.44 3.91 -1.51
C LEU A 27 3.88 2.54 -1.14
N GLU A 28 2.65 2.23 -1.57
CA GLU A 28 2.05 0.91 -1.38
C GLU A 28 2.89 -0.20 -2.02
N ARG A 29 3.33 -0.01 -3.28
CA ARG A 29 4.23 -0.95 -3.96
C ARG A 29 5.57 -1.15 -3.26
N ILE A 30 6.14 -0.07 -2.71
CA ILE A 30 7.38 -0.15 -1.93
C ILE A 30 7.15 -1.01 -0.67
N GLY A 31 6.01 -0.84 0.01
CA GLY A 31 5.63 -1.64 1.17
C GLY A 31 5.47 -3.13 0.81
N ASP A 32 4.80 -3.43 -0.30
CA ASP A 32 4.67 -4.80 -0.81
C ASP A 32 6.03 -5.43 -1.14
N HIS A 33 6.91 -4.70 -1.82
CA HIS A 33 8.26 -5.18 -2.10
C HIS A 33 9.08 -5.42 -0.82
N GLY A 34 9.00 -4.51 0.14
CA GLY A 34 9.65 -4.68 1.45
C GLY A 34 9.17 -5.95 2.15
N THR A 35 7.87 -6.23 2.08
CA THR A 35 7.29 -7.44 2.68
C THR A 35 7.75 -8.71 1.95
N ASN A 36 7.72 -8.72 0.62
CA ASN A 36 8.18 -9.87 -0.16
C ASN A 36 9.66 -10.18 0.10
N ILE A 37 10.50 -9.16 0.25
CA ILE A 37 11.92 -9.34 0.61
C ILE A 37 12.05 -9.96 2.00
N ALA A 38 11.28 -9.49 2.98
CA ALA A 38 11.29 -10.03 4.34
C ALA A 38 10.81 -11.49 4.38
N GLU A 39 9.73 -11.82 3.67
CA GLU A 39 9.21 -13.19 3.53
C GLU A 39 10.26 -14.11 2.88
N TYR A 40 10.96 -13.63 1.84
CA TYR A 40 12.02 -14.38 1.19
C TYR A 40 13.23 -14.62 2.10
N ILE A 41 13.67 -13.60 2.84
CA ILE A 41 14.76 -13.74 3.82
C ILE A 41 14.36 -14.73 4.92
N HIS A 42 13.12 -14.68 5.39
CA HIS A 42 12.62 -15.64 6.39
C HIS A 42 12.76 -17.07 5.88
N PHE A 43 12.24 -17.35 4.67
CA PHE A 43 12.35 -18.67 4.05
C PHE A 43 13.80 -19.12 3.88
N LEU A 44 14.70 -18.22 3.46
CA LEU A 44 16.13 -18.55 3.32
C LEU A 44 16.79 -18.95 4.63
N VAL A 45 16.33 -18.41 5.77
CA VAL A 45 16.92 -18.67 7.09
C VAL A 45 16.28 -19.88 7.78
N THR A 46 14.95 -20.02 7.69
CA THR A 46 14.19 -21.05 8.42
C THR A 46 13.89 -22.28 7.57
N GLY A 47 13.86 -22.15 6.24
CA GLY A 47 13.34 -23.17 5.32
C GLY A 47 11.82 -23.27 5.29
N GLU A 48 11.10 -22.39 6.01
CA GLU A 48 9.65 -22.41 6.15
C GLU A 48 9.00 -21.20 5.49
N GLU A 49 7.87 -21.40 4.81
CA GLU A 49 7.08 -20.33 4.22
C GLU A 49 6.11 -19.72 5.24
N ILE A 50 5.97 -18.39 5.22
CA ILE A 50 4.96 -17.68 6.02
C ILE A 50 3.60 -17.86 5.34
N THR A 51 2.79 -18.80 5.84
CA THR A 51 1.46 -19.12 5.29
C THR A 51 0.31 -18.40 6.01
N ALA A 52 0.57 -17.81 7.18
CA ALA A 52 -0.43 -17.09 7.93
C ALA A 52 -0.88 -15.83 7.16
N GLN A 53 -2.19 -15.59 7.08
CA GLN A 53 -2.70 -14.33 6.56
C GLN A 53 -2.18 -13.18 7.42
N ARG A 54 -1.58 -12.19 6.76
CA ARG A 54 -1.12 -10.98 7.44
C ARG A 54 -2.31 -10.26 8.06
N PRO A 55 -2.24 -9.86 9.35
CA PRO A 55 -3.30 -9.07 9.96
C PRO A 55 -3.44 -7.76 9.20
N ARG A 56 -4.64 -7.51 8.64
CA ARG A 56 -4.97 -6.22 8.04
C ARG A 56 -5.20 -5.22 9.15
N ALA A 57 -4.68 -4.00 9.01
CA ALA A 57 -4.89 -2.94 10.00
C ALA A 57 -6.39 -2.63 10.21
N ASP A 58 -7.18 -2.83 9.16
CA ASP A 58 -8.63 -2.66 9.10
C ASP A 58 -9.43 -3.81 9.75
N ALA A 59 -8.78 -4.87 10.24
CA ALA A 59 -9.40 -5.95 11.00
C ALA A 59 -9.33 -5.77 12.53
N ALA A 60 -8.81 -4.61 12.99
CA ALA A 60 -8.67 -4.26 14.41
C ALA A 60 -9.73 -3.27 14.92
N GLU A 61 -10.80 -3.03 14.15
CA GLU A 61 -12.01 -2.29 14.59
C GLU A 61 -13.14 -3.22 15.03
#